data_AF-A0A1H6WR72-F1
#
_entry.id   AF-A0A1H6WR72-F1
#
_cell.length_a   1.000
_cell.length_b   1.000
_cell.length_c   1.000
_cell.angle_alpha   90.00
_cell.angle_beta   90.00
_cell.angle_gamma   90.00
#
_symmetry.space_group_name_H-M   'P 1'
#
loop_
_entity.id
_entity.type
_entity.pdbx_description
1 polymer ?
#
loop_
_entity_poly.entity_id
_entity_poly.type
_entity_poly.pdbx_seq_one_letter_code
_entity_poly.pdbx_strand_id
1 'polypeptide(L)'
;MKLALSIFVLCIVFYSCETTQNPDPDQPKVYLDINGVTIKCEDCAVGVKGIVDGVEYEVVDNQLLRQRRDEGVDMTTLCTSLVTDMKELFSETDFNQPIGNWDVSNVRNMESMFFNTAFNQPIGNWDVSKVVDMEYLFFNTPFNQPIGNWDVSNVSDMRTMFTLSSFNQSIEEWNVKNVNNMSAMFWDSPFNEPIGQWDVSKVIDMSYMFRNSPFNQPIGNWDVSNVFNMGAMFWDSPFNQSIGDWNVSNVTDMRGMFYNSQFNQNISKWCVIEIVSEPPRFSNNSLFSFSNHPKWGTCPG
;
A
#
# COMPACT_ATOMS: atom_id res chain seq x y z
N MET A 1 -70.72 -10.38 -24.14
CA MET A 1 -69.72 -9.63 -23.36
C MET A 1 -68.52 -10.53 -23.13
N LYS A 2 -67.49 -10.44 -23.98
CA LYS A 2 -66.19 -11.10 -23.79
C LYS A 2 -65.17 -9.98 -23.56
N LEU A 3 -64.63 -9.88 -22.35
CA LEU A 3 -63.49 -9.02 -22.05
C LEU A 3 -62.24 -9.67 -22.64
N ALA A 4 -61.55 -8.98 -23.53
CA ALA A 4 -60.18 -9.31 -23.91
C ALA A 4 -59.23 -8.57 -22.97
N LEU A 5 -58.48 -9.33 -22.18
CA LEU A 5 -57.41 -8.81 -21.32
C LEU A 5 -56.16 -8.65 -22.19
N SER A 6 -55.81 -7.40 -22.52
CA SER A 6 -54.57 -7.09 -23.24
C SER A 6 -53.41 -7.10 -22.24
N ILE A 7 -52.57 -8.13 -22.30
CA ILE A 7 -51.33 -8.19 -21.55
C ILE A 7 -50.28 -7.39 -22.34
N PHE A 8 -49.94 -6.20 -21.85
CA PHE A 8 -48.74 -5.48 -22.28
C PHE A 8 -47.53 -6.26 -21.76
N VAL A 9 -46.87 -7.01 -22.64
CA VAL A 9 -45.51 -7.48 -22.39
C VAL A 9 -44.61 -6.26 -22.48
N LEU A 10 -44.12 -5.80 -21.33
CA LEU A 10 -43.08 -4.79 -21.25
C LEU A 10 -41.80 -5.44 -21.80
N CYS A 11 -41.48 -5.20 -23.07
CA CYS A 11 -40.15 -5.50 -23.60
C CYS A 11 -39.16 -4.58 -22.90
N ILE A 12 -38.46 -5.12 -21.90
CA ILE A 12 -37.24 -4.51 -21.37
C ILE A 12 -36.22 -4.60 -22.49
N VAL A 13 -35.99 -3.48 -23.18
CA VAL A 13 -34.92 -3.35 -24.17
C VAL A 13 -33.62 -3.23 -23.36
N PHE A 14 -32.86 -4.32 -23.29
CA PHE A 14 -31.47 -4.25 -22.86
C PHE A 14 -30.70 -3.47 -23.93
N TYR A 15 -30.24 -2.26 -23.60
CA TYR A 15 -29.33 -1.51 -24.46
C TYR A 15 -27.98 -2.23 -24.44
N SER A 16 -27.70 -3.01 -25.49
CA SER A 16 -26.38 -3.59 -25.71
C SER A 16 -25.41 -2.47 -26.14
N CYS A 17 -24.33 -2.31 -25.38
CA CYS A 17 -23.32 -1.26 -25.54
C CYS A 17 -22.50 -1.42 -26.85
N GLU A 18 -22.96 -0.94 -28.01
CA GLU A 18 -22.18 -1.04 -29.25
C GLU A 18 -21.24 0.17 -29.41
N THR A 19 -19.94 0.03 -29.11
CA THR A 19 -18.89 0.86 -29.74
C THR A 19 -17.56 0.10 -29.87
N THR A 20 -16.83 0.47 -30.91
CA THR A 20 -15.79 -0.30 -31.61
C THR A 20 -14.40 -0.16 -30.99
N GLN A 21 -14.04 -0.93 -29.96
CA GLN A 21 -12.64 -1.30 -29.64
C GLN A 21 -12.51 -2.66 -28.91
N ASN A 22 -13.45 -3.59 -29.11
CA ASN A 22 -13.35 -4.92 -28.50
C ASN A 22 -12.28 -5.79 -29.24
N PRO A 23 -11.22 -6.27 -28.57
CA PRO A 23 -10.22 -7.16 -29.17
C PRO A 23 -10.78 -8.55 -29.53
N ASP A 24 -11.96 -8.93 -29.01
CA ASP A 24 -12.71 -10.12 -29.42
C ASP A 24 -14.22 -9.82 -29.45
N PRO A 25 -14.84 -9.63 -30.63
CA PRO A 25 -16.27 -9.31 -30.74
C PRO A 25 -17.21 -10.39 -30.16
N ASP A 26 -16.69 -11.58 -29.84
CA ASP A 26 -17.44 -12.69 -29.25
C ASP A 26 -17.35 -12.75 -27.70
N GLN A 27 -16.49 -11.95 -27.05
CA GLN A 27 -16.43 -11.93 -25.58
C GLN A 27 -17.59 -11.15 -24.94
N PRO A 28 -18.24 -11.71 -23.90
CA PRO A 28 -19.27 -11.00 -23.16
C PRO A 28 -18.66 -9.79 -22.47
N LYS A 29 -19.41 -8.69 -22.48
CA LYS A 29 -19.00 -7.39 -21.95
C LYS A 29 -18.64 -7.37 -20.48
N VAL A 30 -19.21 -8.27 -19.69
CA VAL A 30 -18.76 -8.55 -18.32
C VAL A 30 -18.35 -10.02 -18.30
N TYR A 31 -17.13 -10.30 -17.87
CA TYR A 31 -16.53 -11.63 -18.01
C TYR A 31 -15.53 -11.95 -16.91
N LEU A 32 -15.25 -13.24 -16.71
CA LEU A 32 -14.17 -13.72 -15.85
C LEU A 32 -12.84 -13.63 -16.60
N ASP A 33 -11.88 -12.91 -16.03
CA ASP A 33 -10.54 -12.75 -16.59
C ASP A 33 -9.80 -14.10 -16.65
N ILE A 34 -8.74 -14.17 -17.47
CA ILE A 34 -7.96 -15.40 -17.66
C ILE A 34 -7.29 -15.91 -16.38
N ASN A 35 -7.14 -15.05 -15.36
CA ASN A 35 -6.66 -15.44 -14.04
C ASN A 35 -7.67 -16.26 -13.22
N GLY A 36 -8.91 -16.39 -13.68
CA GLY A 36 -9.97 -17.18 -13.06
C GLY A 36 -10.57 -16.59 -11.79
N VAL A 37 -10.28 -15.32 -11.47
CA VAL A 37 -10.74 -14.65 -10.24
C VAL A 37 -11.36 -13.28 -10.54
N THR A 38 -10.70 -12.48 -11.36
CA THR A 38 -11.08 -11.08 -11.60
C THR A 38 -12.26 -10.98 -12.55
N ILE A 39 -13.25 -10.15 -12.21
CA ILE A 39 -14.38 -9.82 -13.09
C ILE A 39 -14.07 -8.52 -13.82
N LYS A 40 -14.04 -8.59 -15.15
CA LYS A 40 -13.74 -7.44 -16.03
C LYS A 40 -14.95 -6.99 -16.82
N CYS A 41 -14.98 -5.70 -17.13
CA CYS A 41 -16.02 -5.06 -17.92
C CYS A 41 -15.44 -3.94 -18.80
N GLU A 42 -14.88 -4.32 -19.94
CA GLU A 42 -14.31 -3.41 -20.92
C GLU A 42 -15.40 -2.88 -21.87
N ASP A 43 -15.23 -1.64 -22.37
CA ASP A 43 -16.14 -1.00 -23.32
C ASP A 43 -17.63 -1.02 -22.91
N CYS A 44 -17.90 -0.94 -21.60
CA CYS A 44 -19.24 -0.96 -21.03
C CYS A 44 -19.69 0.43 -20.58
N ALA A 45 -20.97 0.74 -20.78
CA ALA A 45 -21.60 1.86 -20.09
C ALA A 45 -21.80 1.54 -18.60
N VAL A 46 -21.62 2.54 -17.75
CA VAL A 46 -21.89 2.47 -16.31
C VAL A 46 -23.35 2.05 -16.06
N GLY A 47 -23.57 1.16 -15.09
CA GLY A 47 -24.89 0.61 -14.73
C GLY A 47 -25.36 -0.56 -15.61
N VAL A 48 -24.63 -0.91 -16.67
CA VAL A 48 -24.87 -2.16 -17.41
C VAL A 48 -24.63 -3.35 -16.48
N LYS A 49 -25.44 -4.38 -16.65
CA LYS A 49 -25.30 -5.63 -15.91
C LYS A 49 -24.92 -6.78 -16.84
N GLY A 50 -24.12 -7.71 -16.34
CA GLY A 50 -23.77 -8.95 -17.02
C GLY A 50 -23.78 -10.13 -16.06
N ILE A 51 -23.93 -11.35 -16.58
CA ILE A 51 -23.95 -12.57 -15.76
C ILE A 51 -22.68 -13.37 -16.03
N VAL A 52 -21.95 -13.69 -14.96
CA VAL A 52 -20.78 -14.58 -14.99
C VAL A 52 -21.03 -15.67 -13.96
N ASP A 53 -21.00 -16.93 -14.39
CA ASP A 53 -21.24 -18.11 -13.53
C ASP A 53 -22.51 -18.03 -12.66
N GLY A 54 -23.57 -17.39 -13.19
CA GLY A 54 -24.86 -17.25 -12.52
C GLY A 54 -24.96 -16.09 -11.53
N VAL A 55 -23.90 -15.29 -11.36
CA VAL A 55 -23.90 -14.05 -10.57
C VAL A 55 -24.08 -12.87 -11.51
N GLU A 56 -25.00 -11.97 -11.17
CA GLU A 56 -25.20 -10.70 -11.88
C GLU A 56 -24.23 -9.65 -11.34
N TYR A 57 -23.43 -9.08 -12.23
CA TYR A 57 -22.45 -8.03 -11.93
C TYR A 57 -22.87 -6.70 -12.55
N GLU A 58 -22.83 -5.62 -11.77
CA GLU A 58 -23.06 -4.26 -12.27
C GLU A 58 -21.74 -3.53 -12.54
N VAL A 59 -21.63 -2.94 -13.72
CA VAL A 59 -20.49 -2.11 -14.12
C VAL A 59 -20.56 -0.77 -13.40
N VAL A 60 -19.52 -0.43 -12.65
CA VAL A 60 -19.45 0.82 -11.87
C VAL A 60 -18.23 1.64 -12.25
N ASP A 61 -18.40 2.96 -12.22
CA ASP A 61 -17.31 3.93 -12.20
C ASP A 61 -17.07 4.43 -10.76
N ASN A 62 -16.17 5.41 -10.60
CA ASN A 62 -15.85 5.99 -9.29
C ASN A 62 -17.11 6.50 -8.53
N GLN A 63 -18.09 7.07 -9.23
CA GLN A 63 -19.27 7.67 -8.61
C GLN A 63 -20.28 6.59 -8.21
N LEU A 64 -20.63 5.70 -9.14
CA LEU A 64 -21.61 4.65 -8.89
C LEU A 64 -21.10 3.66 -7.84
N LEU A 65 -19.79 3.36 -7.81
CA LEU A 65 -19.19 2.51 -6.77
C LEU A 65 -19.45 3.06 -5.36
N ARG A 66 -19.23 4.37 -5.16
CA ARG A 66 -19.46 5.04 -3.86
C ARG A 66 -20.95 5.08 -3.51
N GLN A 67 -21.81 5.35 -4.50
CA GLN A 67 -23.25 5.28 -4.30
C GLN A 67 -23.69 3.88 -3.84
N ARG A 68 -23.20 2.82 -4.50
CA ARG A 68 -23.51 1.43 -4.16
C ARG A 68 -23.03 1.03 -2.77
N ARG A 69 -21.82 1.47 -2.40
CA ARG A 69 -21.32 1.35 -1.02
C ARG A 69 -22.28 1.99 -0.02
N ASP A 70 -22.72 3.22 -0.26
CA ASP A 70 -23.59 3.97 0.66
C ASP A 70 -25.00 3.36 0.76
N GLU A 71 -25.46 2.72 -0.31
CA GLU A 71 -26.69 1.92 -0.35
C GLU A 71 -26.54 0.56 0.37
N GLY A 72 -25.32 0.17 0.75
CA GLY A 72 -25.04 -1.08 1.46
C GLY A 72 -25.23 -2.32 0.60
N VAL A 73 -25.01 -2.23 -0.72
CA VAL A 73 -25.11 -3.40 -1.60
C VAL A 73 -23.97 -4.39 -1.34
N ASP A 74 -24.12 -5.61 -1.86
CA ASP A 74 -23.04 -6.58 -1.90
C ASP A 74 -21.96 -6.11 -2.88
N MET A 75 -20.84 -5.64 -2.33
CA MET A 75 -19.74 -5.07 -3.10
C MET A 75 -19.04 -6.12 -3.96
N THR A 76 -19.21 -7.42 -3.67
CA THR A 76 -18.64 -8.51 -4.49
C THR A 76 -19.33 -8.66 -5.84
N THR A 77 -20.52 -8.06 -6.02
CA THR A 77 -21.33 -8.09 -7.26
C THR A 77 -21.06 -6.91 -8.19
N LEU A 78 -19.98 -6.16 -7.98
CA LEU A 78 -19.63 -5.01 -8.80
C LEU A 78 -18.45 -5.33 -9.71
N CYS A 79 -18.53 -4.90 -10.96
CA CYS A 79 -17.40 -4.90 -11.87
C CYS A 79 -16.76 -3.51 -11.91
N THR A 80 -15.48 -3.45 -11.53
CA THR A 80 -14.76 -2.20 -11.23
C THR A 80 -13.78 -1.78 -12.32
N SER A 81 -13.81 -2.36 -13.52
CA SER A 81 -12.85 -2.04 -14.59
C SER A 81 -12.81 -0.57 -15.00
N LEU A 82 -13.87 0.21 -14.74
CA LEU A 82 -13.93 1.65 -15.03
C LEU A 82 -13.50 2.54 -13.85
N VAL A 83 -13.13 1.95 -12.73
CA VAL A 83 -12.73 2.67 -11.51
C VAL A 83 -11.25 3.03 -11.59
N THR A 84 -10.94 4.29 -11.33
CA THR A 84 -9.58 4.83 -11.36
C THR A 84 -9.14 5.38 -10.01
N ASP A 85 -10.07 5.61 -9.08
CA ASP A 85 -9.84 6.24 -7.80
C ASP A 85 -10.61 5.50 -6.69
N MET A 86 -9.87 4.90 -5.76
CA MET A 86 -10.38 4.20 -4.59
C MET A 86 -10.05 4.91 -3.28
N LYS A 87 -9.64 6.18 -3.34
CA LYS A 87 -9.29 6.97 -2.16
C LYS A 87 -10.42 6.94 -1.13
N GLU A 88 -10.08 6.59 0.11
CA GLU A 88 -10.99 6.58 1.26
C GLU A 88 -12.28 5.75 1.04
N LEU A 89 -12.30 4.79 0.10
CA LEU A 89 -13.54 4.12 -0.29
C LEU A 89 -14.21 3.41 0.90
N PHE A 90 -13.44 2.83 1.82
CA PHE A 90 -13.96 2.13 2.99
C PHE A 90 -13.44 2.70 4.32
N SER A 91 -12.82 3.88 4.29
CA SER A 91 -12.22 4.52 5.46
C SER A 91 -13.20 4.63 6.62
N GLU A 92 -12.75 4.24 7.82
CA GLU A 92 -13.51 4.30 9.09
C GLU A 92 -14.84 3.52 9.07
N THR A 93 -14.87 2.36 8.41
CA THR A 93 -16.02 1.46 8.37
C THR A 93 -15.69 0.03 8.84
N ASP A 94 -16.72 -0.76 9.15
CA ASP A 94 -16.57 -2.19 9.47
C ASP A 94 -16.39 -3.08 8.21
N PHE A 95 -15.95 -2.50 7.08
CA PHE A 95 -15.88 -3.21 5.80
C PHE A 95 -14.89 -4.39 5.83
N ASN A 96 -15.35 -5.57 5.43
CA ASN A 96 -14.54 -6.79 5.33
C ASN A 96 -15.10 -7.79 4.29
N GLN A 97 -15.81 -7.32 3.26
CA GLN A 97 -16.35 -8.19 2.21
C GLN A 97 -15.23 -8.71 1.28
N PRO A 98 -15.33 -9.94 0.74
CA PRO A 98 -14.28 -10.57 -0.05
C PRO A 98 -14.22 -10.06 -1.49
N ILE A 99 -13.74 -8.83 -1.66
CA ILE A 99 -13.61 -8.12 -2.95
C ILE A 99 -12.37 -8.52 -3.77
N GLY A 100 -11.84 -9.73 -3.57
CA GLY A 100 -10.69 -10.24 -4.32
C GLY A 100 -10.96 -10.33 -5.82
N ASN A 101 -12.23 -10.46 -6.22
CA ASN A 101 -12.65 -10.52 -7.63
C ASN A 101 -12.65 -9.17 -8.36
N TRP A 102 -12.40 -8.06 -7.66
CA TRP A 102 -12.38 -6.74 -8.29
C TRP A 102 -11.25 -6.58 -9.31
N ASP A 103 -11.55 -5.87 -10.39
CA ASP A 103 -10.55 -5.37 -11.32
C ASP A 103 -10.07 -3.99 -10.85
N VAL A 104 -8.82 -3.92 -10.39
CA VAL A 104 -8.17 -2.68 -9.97
C VAL A 104 -7.07 -2.23 -10.95
N SER A 105 -6.98 -2.86 -12.12
CA SER A 105 -5.91 -2.63 -13.10
C SER A 105 -5.90 -1.21 -13.70
N ASN A 106 -6.98 -0.43 -13.51
CA ASN A 106 -7.09 0.98 -13.92
C ASN A 106 -6.97 1.98 -12.75
N VAL A 107 -6.87 1.50 -11.51
CA VAL A 107 -6.77 2.34 -10.31
C VAL A 107 -5.41 3.01 -10.25
N ARG A 108 -5.43 4.32 -9.95
CA ARG A 108 -4.23 5.16 -9.78
C ARG A 108 -4.02 5.58 -8.32
N ASN A 109 -5.11 5.74 -7.56
CA ASN A 109 -5.08 6.21 -6.19
C ASN A 109 -5.80 5.20 -5.27
N MET A 110 -5.09 4.68 -4.26
CA MET A 110 -5.61 3.82 -3.20
C MET A 110 -5.44 4.43 -1.80
N GLU A 111 -5.13 5.72 -1.72
CA GLU A 111 -4.91 6.45 -0.46
C GLU A 111 -6.04 6.18 0.54
N SER A 112 -5.69 5.71 1.73
CA SER A 112 -6.62 5.48 2.85
C SER A 112 -7.81 4.57 2.55
N MET A 113 -7.77 3.72 1.51
CA MET A 113 -8.92 2.90 1.11
C MET A 113 -9.47 2.04 2.26
N PHE A 114 -8.61 1.47 3.10
CA PHE A 114 -8.98 0.65 4.27
C PHE A 114 -8.55 1.25 5.61
N PHE A 115 -8.32 2.56 5.69
CA PHE A 115 -7.94 3.25 6.92
C PHE A 115 -8.93 2.97 8.06
N ASN A 116 -8.45 2.50 9.21
CA ASN A 116 -9.28 2.16 10.38
C ASN A 116 -10.44 1.20 10.07
N THR A 117 -10.19 0.11 9.34
CA THR A 117 -11.20 -0.91 9.00
C THR A 117 -10.88 -2.28 9.59
N ALA A 118 -11.88 -3.18 9.58
CA ALA A 118 -11.71 -4.59 9.92
C ALA A 118 -11.19 -5.46 8.75
N PHE A 119 -10.74 -4.85 7.65
CA PHE A 119 -10.44 -5.55 6.41
C PHE A 119 -9.25 -6.52 6.54
N ASN A 120 -9.46 -7.78 6.17
CA ASN A 120 -8.43 -8.81 6.11
C ASN A 120 -8.73 -9.89 5.06
N GLN A 121 -9.27 -9.49 3.90
CA GLN A 121 -9.63 -10.41 2.82
C GLN A 121 -8.50 -10.59 1.81
N PRO A 122 -8.40 -11.76 1.15
CA PRO A 122 -7.36 -12.01 0.16
C PRO A 122 -7.55 -11.11 -1.07
N ILE A 123 -6.52 -10.32 -1.36
CA ILE A 123 -6.43 -9.39 -2.51
C ILE A 123 -5.10 -9.53 -3.26
N GLY A 124 -4.37 -10.63 -3.04
CA GLY A 124 -3.07 -10.86 -3.68
C GLY A 124 -3.16 -10.91 -5.20
N ASN A 125 -4.31 -11.23 -5.78
CA ASN A 125 -4.51 -11.28 -7.24
C ASN A 125 -4.76 -9.90 -7.88
N TRP A 126 -4.83 -8.82 -7.11
CA TRP A 126 -5.03 -7.47 -7.63
C TRP A 126 -3.85 -7.02 -8.49
N ASP A 127 -4.15 -6.50 -9.68
CA ASP A 127 -3.18 -5.79 -10.52
C ASP A 127 -3.06 -4.33 -10.09
N VAL A 128 -2.11 -4.06 -9.19
CA VAL A 128 -1.82 -2.70 -8.71
C VAL A 128 -0.76 -1.97 -9.55
N SER A 129 -0.38 -2.49 -10.72
CA SER A 129 0.73 -1.96 -11.52
C SER A 129 0.55 -0.51 -11.96
N LYS A 130 -0.68 0.03 -11.98
CA LYS A 130 -0.96 1.42 -12.31
C LYS A 130 -1.06 2.37 -11.11
N VAL A 131 -1.08 1.84 -9.88
CA VAL A 131 -1.23 2.63 -8.65
C VAL A 131 0.02 3.48 -8.42
N VAL A 132 -0.18 4.73 -8.04
CA VAL A 132 0.89 5.70 -7.75
C VAL A 132 0.92 6.08 -6.27
N ASP A 133 -0.23 6.01 -5.60
CA ASP A 133 -0.40 6.42 -4.20
C ASP A 133 -1.04 5.30 -3.36
N MET A 134 -0.33 4.87 -2.31
CA MET A 134 -0.76 3.88 -1.32
C MET A 134 -0.68 4.41 0.12
N GLU A 135 -0.64 5.74 0.30
CA GLU A 135 -0.59 6.38 1.61
C GLU A 135 -1.76 5.89 2.50
N TYR A 136 -1.45 5.48 3.74
CA TYR A 136 -2.40 4.93 4.73
C TYR A 136 -3.25 3.72 4.31
N LEU A 137 -2.92 2.99 3.23
CA LEU A 137 -3.81 1.95 2.66
C LEU A 137 -4.35 0.97 3.71
N PHE A 138 -3.50 0.48 4.62
CA PHE A 138 -3.85 -0.48 5.67
C PHE A 138 -3.62 0.06 7.09
N PHE A 139 -3.68 1.37 7.29
CA PHE A 139 -3.50 1.98 8.61
C PHE A 139 -4.49 1.43 9.63
N ASN A 140 -3.98 0.92 10.75
CA ASN A 140 -4.76 0.39 11.87
C ASN A 140 -5.81 -0.64 11.42
N THR A 141 -5.33 -1.67 10.72
CA THR A 141 -6.15 -2.78 10.21
C THR A 141 -5.63 -4.15 10.70
N PRO A 142 -6.47 -5.18 10.79
CA PRO A 142 -6.02 -6.55 11.04
C PRO A 142 -5.40 -7.21 9.78
N PHE A 143 -5.14 -6.46 8.71
CA PHE A 143 -4.72 -6.98 7.42
C PHE A 143 -3.38 -7.73 7.52
N ASN A 144 -3.36 -8.99 7.09
CA ASN A 144 -2.16 -9.82 7.07
C ASN A 144 -2.22 -10.88 5.94
N GLN A 145 -2.68 -10.47 4.76
CA GLN A 145 -2.80 -11.35 3.59
C GLN A 145 -1.58 -11.24 2.67
N PRO A 146 -1.24 -12.30 1.92
CA PRO A 146 -0.10 -12.28 1.02
C PRO A 146 -0.33 -11.32 -0.15
N ILE A 147 0.54 -10.32 -0.26
CA ILE A 147 0.57 -9.31 -1.34
C ILE A 147 1.98 -9.12 -1.93
N GLY A 148 2.89 -10.06 -1.64
CA GLY A 148 4.28 -9.99 -2.11
C GLY A 148 4.42 -10.04 -3.63
N ASN A 149 3.38 -10.45 -4.36
CA ASN A 149 3.33 -10.50 -5.82
C ASN A 149 2.81 -9.22 -6.48
N TRP A 150 2.45 -8.19 -5.71
CA TRP A 150 2.04 -6.89 -6.24
C TRP A 150 3.17 -6.19 -6.99
N ASP A 151 2.87 -5.67 -8.18
CA ASP A 151 3.77 -4.76 -8.89
C ASP A 151 3.60 -3.34 -8.37
N VAL A 152 4.42 -2.96 -7.39
CA VAL A 152 4.45 -1.61 -6.79
C VAL A 152 5.42 -0.66 -7.50
N SER A 153 5.92 -1.01 -8.69
CA SER A 153 6.99 -0.26 -9.35
C SER A 153 6.62 1.16 -9.78
N ASN A 154 5.34 1.50 -9.83
CA ASN A 154 4.85 2.85 -10.13
C ASN A 154 4.47 3.67 -8.88
N VAL A 155 4.51 3.07 -7.69
CA VAL A 155 4.17 3.74 -6.44
C VAL A 155 5.29 4.72 -6.06
N SER A 156 4.90 5.96 -5.75
CA SER A 156 5.83 6.99 -5.27
C SER A 156 5.72 7.25 -3.76
N ASP A 157 4.55 6.97 -3.16
CA ASP A 157 4.29 7.25 -1.75
C ASP A 157 3.73 6.01 -1.03
N MET A 158 4.41 5.58 0.03
CA MET A 158 4.02 4.46 0.88
C MET A 158 3.93 4.86 2.36
N ARG A 159 3.80 6.16 2.64
CA ARG A 159 3.83 6.63 4.02
C ARG A 159 2.68 6.04 4.82
N THR A 160 3.00 5.58 6.02
CA THR A 160 2.03 5.06 6.99
C THR A 160 1.17 3.89 6.47
N MET A 161 1.60 3.19 5.41
CA MET A 161 0.80 2.15 4.74
C MET A 161 0.38 1.01 5.68
N PHE A 162 1.26 0.57 6.58
CA PHE A 162 1.02 -0.54 7.51
C PHE A 162 1.15 -0.14 9.00
N THR A 163 1.08 1.14 9.34
CA THR A 163 1.11 1.58 10.74
C THR A 163 -0.03 0.95 11.52
N LEU A 164 0.25 0.42 12.71
CA LEU A 164 -0.72 -0.29 13.56
C LEU A 164 -1.39 -1.50 12.88
N SER A 165 -0.92 -1.90 11.69
CA SER A 165 -1.45 -3.06 10.98
C SER A 165 -0.89 -4.35 11.57
N SER A 166 -1.62 -5.45 11.47
CA SER A 166 -1.13 -6.80 11.79
C SER A 166 -0.20 -7.39 10.72
N PHE A 167 0.16 -6.62 9.69
CA PHE A 167 0.90 -7.10 8.53
C PHE A 167 2.30 -7.62 8.87
N ASN A 168 2.56 -8.88 8.52
CA ASN A 168 3.88 -9.50 8.57
C ASN A 168 3.98 -10.59 7.48
N GLN A 169 3.72 -10.22 6.23
CA GLN A 169 3.92 -11.10 5.06
C GLN A 169 5.14 -10.64 4.27
N SER A 170 5.79 -11.58 3.57
CA SER A 170 6.94 -11.26 2.74
C SER A 170 6.56 -10.31 1.59
N ILE A 171 7.38 -9.28 1.44
CA ILE A 171 7.35 -8.24 0.39
C ILE A 171 8.77 -7.99 -0.15
N GLU A 172 9.65 -8.99 -0.02
CA GLU A 172 11.06 -8.91 -0.42
C GLU A 172 11.22 -8.57 -1.90
N GLU A 173 10.32 -9.07 -2.74
CA GLU A 173 10.33 -8.91 -4.21
C GLU A 173 9.74 -7.58 -4.71
N TRP A 174 9.27 -6.71 -3.81
CA TRP A 174 8.72 -5.42 -4.21
C TRP A 174 9.77 -4.50 -4.83
N ASN A 175 9.46 -3.97 -6.00
CA ASN A 175 10.29 -2.97 -6.67
C ASN A 175 9.95 -1.55 -6.17
N VAL A 176 10.63 -1.09 -5.13
CA VAL A 176 10.38 0.21 -4.49
C VAL A 176 11.24 1.36 -5.03
N LYS A 177 11.95 1.18 -6.15
CA LYS A 177 12.91 2.16 -6.70
C LYS A 177 12.35 3.55 -7.03
N ASN A 178 11.03 3.68 -7.08
CA ASN A 178 10.33 4.93 -7.39
C ASN A 178 9.70 5.59 -6.15
N VAL A 179 9.71 4.92 -5.01
CA VAL A 179 9.20 5.44 -3.75
C VAL A 179 10.13 6.52 -3.23
N ASN A 180 9.57 7.67 -2.87
CA ASN A 180 10.30 8.77 -2.25
C ASN A 180 10.00 8.91 -0.75
N ASN A 181 8.85 8.44 -0.28
CA ASN A 181 8.42 8.57 1.12
C ASN A 181 8.01 7.21 1.70
N MET A 182 8.72 6.79 2.75
CA MET A 182 8.43 5.57 3.53
C MET A 182 8.22 5.89 5.01
N SER A 183 7.97 7.16 5.34
CA SER A 183 7.78 7.59 6.73
C SER A 183 6.66 6.78 7.39
N ALA A 184 6.93 6.35 8.62
CA ALA A 184 6.05 5.55 9.45
C ALA A 184 5.52 4.25 8.82
N MET A 185 6.02 3.75 7.69
CA MET A 185 5.39 2.63 6.95
C MET A 185 5.04 1.42 7.83
N PHE A 186 5.91 1.06 8.79
CA PHE A 186 5.71 -0.06 9.73
C PHE A 186 5.71 0.39 11.20
N TRP A 187 5.30 1.63 11.50
CA TRP A 187 5.22 2.09 12.88
C TRP A 187 4.20 1.26 13.67
N ASP A 188 4.64 0.65 14.78
CA ASP A 188 3.79 -0.16 15.68
C ASP A 188 3.15 -1.36 14.97
N SER A 189 3.84 -1.86 13.92
CA SER A 189 3.51 -3.06 13.16
C SER A 189 4.41 -4.22 13.62
N PRO A 190 3.92 -5.49 13.63
CA PRO A 190 4.74 -6.65 13.95
C PRO A 190 5.72 -7.04 12.83
N PHE A 191 5.81 -6.24 11.75
CA PHE A 191 6.63 -6.51 10.59
C PHE A 191 8.11 -6.78 10.92
N ASN A 192 8.63 -7.93 10.49
CA ASN A 192 10.03 -8.34 10.63
C ASN A 192 10.48 -9.23 9.46
N GLU A 193 9.93 -9.02 8.27
CA GLU A 193 10.28 -9.78 7.06
C GLU A 193 11.48 -9.16 6.31
N PRO A 194 12.26 -9.95 5.55
CA PRO A 194 13.41 -9.46 4.80
C PRO A 194 13.02 -8.41 3.74
N ILE A 195 13.70 -7.26 3.78
CA ILE A 195 13.58 -6.15 2.81
C ILE A 195 14.95 -5.58 2.42
N GLY A 196 16.02 -6.31 2.70
CA GLY A 196 17.39 -5.87 2.45
C GLY A 196 17.74 -5.69 0.97
N GLN A 197 16.93 -6.25 0.07
CA GLN A 197 17.10 -6.14 -1.39
C GLN A 197 16.42 -4.91 -2.01
N TRP A 198 15.66 -4.14 -1.23
CA TRP A 198 14.99 -2.95 -1.71
C TRP A 198 15.97 -1.88 -2.20
N ASP A 199 15.71 -1.36 -3.40
CA ASP A 199 16.36 -0.14 -3.89
C ASP A 199 15.67 1.08 -3.30
N VAL A 200 16.20 1.57 -2.18
CA VAL A 200 15.71 2.76 -1.47
C VAL A 200 16.44 4.05 -1.89
N SER A 201 17.20 4.02 -2.99
CA SER A 201 18.07 5.13 -3.40
C SER A 201 17.33 6.45 -3.68
N LYS A 202 16.00 6.43 -3.90
CA LYS A 202 15.18 7.64 -4.10
C LYS A 202 14.43 8.12 -2.85
N VAL A 203 14.49 7.36 -1.75
CA VAL A 203 13.76 7.69 -0.53
C VAL A 203 14.39 8.92 0.12
N ILE A 204 13.54 9.89 0.47
CA ILE A 204 13.93 11.15 1.12
C ILE A 204 13.52 11.19 2.61
N ASP A 205 12.48 10.45 3.00
CA ASP A 205 11.98 10.40 4.38
C ASP A 205 11.73 8.94 4.82
N MET A 206 12.43 8.54 5.89
CA MET A 206 12.30 7.25 6.57
C MET A 206 11.96 7.43 8.06
N SER A 207 11.52 8.63 8.46
CA SER A 207 11.18 8.91 9.86
C SER A 207 10.12 7.95 10.36
N TYR A 208 10.27 7.49 11.61
CA TYR A 208 9.36 6.55 12.27
C TYR A 208 9.16 5.18 11.59
N MET A 209 9.86 4.85 10.51
CA MET A 209 9.55 3.69 9.66
C MET A 209 9.42 2.37 10.44
N PHE A 210 10.28 2.14 11.44
CA PHE A 210 10.27 0.94 12.30
C PHE A 210 10.10 1.28 13.79
N ARG A 211 9.51 2.44 14.10
CA ARG A 211 9.25 2.81 15.50
C ARG A 211 8.33 1.77 16.14
N ASN A 212 8.66 1.32 17.36
CA ASN A 212 7.93 0.27 18.08
C ASN A 212 7.77 -1.07 17.31
N SER A 213 8.49 -1.27 16.21
CA SER A 213 8.42 -2.50 15.40
C SER A 213 9.50 -3.49 15.86
N PRO A 214 9.24 -4.82 15.87
CA PRO A 214 10.24 -5.83 16.18
C PRO A 214 11.28 -6.02 15.06
N PHE A 215 11.24 -5.21 14.00
CA PHE A 215 12.12 -5.28 12.85
C PHE A 215 13.61 -5.35 13.24
N ASN A 216 14.31 -6.40 12.77
CA ASN A 216 15.73 -6.61 13.00
C ASN A 216 16.40 -7.34 11.82
N GLN A 217 15.94 -7.08 10.59
CA GLN A 217 16.48 -7.69 9.37
C GLN A 217 17.64 -6.87 8.80
N PRO A 218 18.59 -7.52 8.08
CA PRO A 218 19.75 -6.83 7.54
C PRO A 218 19.36 -5.84 6.43
N ILE A 219 19.66 -4.56 6.66
CA ILE A 219 19.44 -3.44 5.72
C ILE A 219 20.72 -2.61 5.50
N GLY A 220 21.87 -3.14 5.87
CA GLY A 220 23.16 -2.46 5.75
C GLY A 220 23.55 -2.09 4.31
N ASN A 221 22.96 -2.78 3.31
CA ASN A 221 23.21 -2.55 1.89
C ASN A 221 22.36 -1.45 1.27
N TRP A 222 21.42 -0.86 2.01
CA TRP A 222 20.58 0.23 1.50
C TRP A 222 21.41 1.46 1.15
N ASP A 223 21.16 2.00 -0.05
CA ASP A 223 21.65 3.32 -0.42
C ASP A 223 20.72 4.40 0.15
N VAL A 224 21.09 4.90 1.33
CA VAL A 224 20.36 5.97 2.04
C VAL A 224 20.91 7.36 1.75
N SER A 225 21.73 7.52 0.70
CA SER A 225 22.43 8.78 0.42
C SER A 225 21.51 9.96 0.09
N ASN A 226 20.27 9.71 -0.33
CA ASN A 226 19.26 10.75 -0.59
C ASN A 226 18.31 11.03 0.59
N VAL A 227 18.44 10.32 1.71
CA VAL A 227 17.54 10.48 2.86
C VAL A 227 17.90 11.76 3.62
N PHE A 228 16.87 12.58 3.90
CA PHE A 228 17.00 13.82 4.69
C PHE A 228 16.50 13.65 6.13
N ASN A 229 15.54 12.76 6.35
CA ASN A 229 14.88 12.58 7.65
C ASN A 229 14.86 11.10 8.07
N MET A 230 15.52 10.81 9.20
CA MET A 230 15.55 9.50 9.86
C MET A 230 15.08 9.58 11.32
N GLY A 231 14.35 10.66 11.67
CA GLY A 231 13.85 10.88 13.01
C GLY A 231 13.09 9.67 13.54
N ALA A 232 13.47 9.18 14.71
CA ALA A 232 12.84 8.08 15.42
C ALA A 232 12.65 6.77 14.61
N MET A 233 13.47 6.53 13.58
CA MET A 233 13.33 5.36 12.71
C MET A 233 13.35 4.02 13.47
N PHE A 234 14.20 3.89 14.50
CA PHE A 234 14.33 2.68 15.35
C PHE A 234 14.01 2.97 16.82
N TRP A 235 13.17 3.97 17.08
CA TRP A 235 12.69 4.29 18.42
C TRP A 235 11.92 3.08 18.99
N ASP A 236 12.26 2.63 20.20
CA ASP A 236 11.69 1.44 20.86
C ASP A 236 11.77 0.15 20.00
N SER A 237 12.75 0.05 19.09
CA SER A 237 12.97 -1.13 18.23
C SER A 237 14.16 -1.98 18.70
N PRO A 238 14.10 -3.33 18.60
CA PRO A 238 15.23 -4.22 18.90
C PRO A 238 16.29 -4.23 17.80
N PHE A 239 16.16 -3.43 16.74
CA PHE A 239 17.08 -3.37 15.62
C PHE A 239 18.55 -3.23 16.08
N ASN A 240 19.41 -4.15 15.62
CA ASN A 240 20.83 -4.15 15.94
C ASN A 240 21.70 -4.68 14.79
N GLN A 241 21.27 -4.48 13.54
CA GLN A 241 22.04 -4.86 12.35
C GLN A 241 23.07 -3.80 11.97
N SER A 242 24.14 -4.23 11.30
CA SER A 242 25.22 -3.32 10.89
C SER A 242 24.73 -2.33 9.82
N ILE A 243 24.88 -1.03 10.11
CA ILE A 243 24.55 0.10 9.23
C ILE A 243 25.70 1.13 9.21
N GLY A 244 26.90 0.74 9.64
CA GLY A 244 28.06 1.62 9.75
C GLY A 244 28.56 2.18 8.42
N ASP A 245 28.21 1.53 7.31
CA ASP A 245 28.60 1.92 5.95
C ASP A 245 27.56 2.82 5.25
N TRP A 246 26.44 3.14 5.91
CA TRP A 246 25.44 4.07 5.37
C TRP A 246 26.03 5.46 5.12
N ASN A 247 25.77 6.00 3.94
CA ASN A 247 26.03 7.40 3.64
C ASN A 247 24.89 8.28 4.14
N VAL A 248 25.05 8.86 5.33
CA VAL A 248 24.06 9.73 5.97
C VAL A 248 24.37 11.23 5.82
N SER A 249 25.23 11.60 4.85
CA SER A 249 25.73 12.98 4.69
C SER A 249 24.65 14.03 4.44
N ASN A 250 23.51 13.63 3.86
CA ASN A 250 22.36 14.50 3.59
C ASN A 250 21.32 14.52 4.73
N VAL A 251 21.46 13.68 5.76
CA VAL A 251 20.48 13.58 6.83
C VAL A 251 20.58 14.81 7.73
N THR A 252 19.45 15.48 7.92
CA THR A 252 19.32 16.69 8.76
C THR A 252 18.59 16.42 10.07
N ASP A 253 17.83 15.33 10.16
CA ASP A 253 17.09 14.94 11.37
C ASP A 253 17.31 13.46 11.74
N MET A 254 17.86 13.25 12.93
CA MET A 254 18.02 11.94 13.58
C MET A 254 17.50 11.97 15.03
N ARG A 255 16.57 12.88 15.36
CA ARG A 255 16.00 12.96 16.71
C ARG A 255 15.42 11.61 17.11
N GLY A 256 15.84 11.09 18.26
CA GLY A 256 15.30 9.83 18.77
C GLY A 256 15.61 8.57 17.95
N MET A 257 16.56 8.60 17.00
CA MET A 257 16.80 7.51 16.04
C MET A 257 16.89 6.12 16.70
N PHE A 258 17.56 6.02 17.86
CA PHE A 258 17.75 4.79 18.63
C PHE A 258 17.27 4.93 20.09
N TYR A 259 16.29 5.79 20.36
CA TYR A 259 15.74 5.94 21.71
C TYR A 259 15.17 4.59 22.20
N ASN A 260 15.61 4.14 23.38
CA ASN A 260 15.21 2.86 24.00
C ASN A 260 15.40 1.64 23.07
N SER A 261 16.41 1.69 22.19
CA SER A 261 16.78 0.61 21.29
C SER A 261 17.88 -0.30 21.85
N GLN A 262 17.98 -1.54 21.38
CA GLN A 262 19.11 -2.43 21.68
C GLN A 262 20.36 -2.14 20.81
N PHE A 263 20.29 -1.14 19.93
CA PHE A 263 21.34 -0.80 18.98
C PHE A 263 22.69 -0.48 19.67
N ASN A 264 23.75 -1.16 19.26
CA ASN A 264 25.11 -0.95 19.76
C ASN A 264 26.21 -1.04 18.68
N GLN A 265 25.84 -1.07 17.39
CA GLN A 265 26.79 -1.18 16.28
C GLN A 265 27.67 0.06 16.15
N ASN A 266 28.83 -0.08 15.49
CA ASN A 266 29.74 1.05 15.27
C ASN A 266 29.30 1.90 14.07
N ILE A 267 28.98 3.17 14.32
CA ILE A 267 28.66 4.19 13.29
C ILE A 267 29.60 5.40 13.35
N SER A 268 30.74 5.28 14.04
CA SER A 268 31.69 6.38 14.24
C SER A 268 32.24 6.98 12.95
N LYS A 269 32.09 6.28 11.82
CA LYS A 269 32.50 6.70 10.48
C LYS A 269 31.44 7.49 9.72
N TRP A 270 30.21 7.58 10.22
CA TRP A 270 29.15 8.32 9.54
C TRP A 270 29.55 9.79 9.35
N CYS A 271 29.32 10.28 8.13
CA CYS A 271 29.42 11.69 7.77
C CYS A 271 28.12 12.39 8.16
N VAL A 272 28.16 13.20 9.21
CA VAL A 272 27.00 13.88 9.82
C VAL A 272 27.22 15.39 9.84
N ILE A 273 27.61 15.94 8.69
CA ILE A 273 28.03 17.35 8.58
C ILE A 273 26.88 18.34 8.77
N GLU A 274 25.66 17.94 8.41
CA GLU A 274 24.46 18.75 8.55
C GLU A 274 23.93 18.81 10.00
N ILE A 275 24.42 17.92 10.89
CA ILE A 275 23.99 17.80 12.28
C ILE A 275 25.14 18.20 13.20
N VAL A 276 25.21 19.48 13.57
CA VAL A 276 26.35 20.09 14.29
C VAL A 276 26.49 19.70 15.77
N SER A 277 25.48 19.06 16.33
CA SER A 277 25.46 18.57 17.72
C SER A 277 24.57 17.34 17.84
N GLU A 278 24.79 16.52 18.85
CA GLU A 278 23.98 15.32 19.09
C GLU A 278 22.47 15.64 19.10
N PRO A 279 21.68 15.00 18.23
CA PRO A 279 20.24 15.19 18.19
C PRO A 279 19.59 14.88 19.53
N PRO A 280 18.54 15.63 19.92
CA PRO A 280 17.73 15.28 21.07
C PRO A 280 17.31 13.82 21.05
N ARG A 281 17.58 13.12 22.15
CA ARG A 281 17.18 11.73 22.36
C ARG A 281 17.81 10.70 21.41
N PHE A 282 18.85 11.06 20.65
CA PHE A 282 19.45 10.20 19.61
C PHE A 282 19.56 8.73 20.02
N SER A 283 20.12 8.45 21.20
CA SER A 283 20.34 7.09 21.70
C SER A 283 20.04 6.90 23.19
N ASN A 284 19.23 7.78 23.80
CA ASN A 284 18.88 7.66 25.22
C ASN A 284 18.26 6.28 25.51
N ASN A 285 18.64 5.67 26.63
CA ASN A 285 18.22 4.32 27.06
C ASN A 285 18.60 3.19 26.08
N SER A 286 19.57 3.40 25.19
CA SER A 286 20.12 2.34 24.35
C SER A 286 21.38 1.70 24.95
N LEU A 287 21.84 0.60 24.33
CA LEU A 287 23.13 -0.04 24.64
C LEU A 287 24.32 0.64 23.92
N PHE A 288 24.12 1.82 23.36
CA PHE A 288 25.07 2.49 22.50
C PHE A 288 26.24 3.08 23.29
N SER A 289 27.46 2.62 22.99
CA SER A 289 28.67 3.18 23.61
C SER A 289 29.10 4.47 22.92
N PHE A 290 29.63 5.44 23.69
CA PHE A 290 30.09 6.73 23.15
C PHE A 290 31.16 6.60 22.06
N SER A 291 32.03 5.58 22.13
CA SER A 291 33.07 5.33 21.10
C SER A 291 32.49 4.94 19.74
N ASN A 292 31.23 4.48 19.71
CA ASN A 292 30.56 4.08 18.50
C ASN A 292 29.73 5.22 17.89
N HIS A 293 29.57 6.35 18.59
CA HIS A 293 28.84 7.51 18.10
C HIS A 293 29.57 8.20 16.93
N PRO A 294 28.84 8.82 16.00
CA PRO A 294 29.45 9.65 15.00
C PRO A 294 30.00 10.93 15.63
N LYS A 295 30.98 11.55 14.96
CA LYS A 295 31.46 12.87 15.35
C LYS A 295 30.59 13.93 14.68
N TRP A 296 29.59 14.42 15.41
CA TRP A 296 28.64 15.45 14.98
C TRP A 296 29.31 16.66 14.32
N GLY A 297 28.74 17.13 13.21
CA GLY A 297 29.27 18.24 12.40
C GLY A 297 30.53 17.90 11.59
N THR A 298 30.84 16.62 11.38
CA THR A 298 32.04 16.20 10.65
C THR A 298 31.81 15.02 9.71
N CYS A 299 32.75 14.79 8.80
CA CYS A 299 32.81 13.62 7.93
C CYS A 299 34.18 12.94 8.10
N PRO A 300 34.26 11.88 8.93
CA PRO A 300 35.45 11.05 9.02
C PRO A 300 35.78 10.46 7.64
N GLY A 301 37.04 10.61 7.21
CA GLY A 301 37.54 10.04 5.96
C GLY A 301 38.00 8.59 6.10
#